data_AF-A0A1Q3GX22-F1
#
_entry.id   AF-A0A1Q3GX22-F1
#
_cell.length_a   1.000
_cell.length_b   1.000
_cell.length_c   1.000
_cell.angle_alpha   90.00
_cell.angle_beta   90.00
_cell.angle_gamma   90.00
#
_symmetry.space_group_name_H-M   'P 1'
#
loop_
_entity.id
_entity.type
_entity.pdbx_description
1 polymer ?
#
loop_
_entity_poly.entity_id
_entity_poly.type
_entity_poly.pdbx_seq_one_letter_code
_entity_poly.pdbx_strand_id
1 'polypeptide(L)'
;MKNLVLYDIPDRVSQDLMEKLMQALSLNITNEVDILREEYKLGTILGKEHYAIIDPGSYGPILDREFDAPEIYKIFDSKFKRSTHKNFLFTEYPKTLNQLHFFEKLHQVNQANFYIVHITVSKDKIYQKMIKDIPNGVKRGFENIQNTPWGKEYFMKLYEVNNDKELEEYFKEQGEKAALEYSEFVEKRTQSIIELMRNHPMLVLDADISDEEIYKSVKGFWEKY
;
A
#
# COMPACT_ATOMS: atom_id res chain seq x y z
N MET A 1 2.42 5.78 23.51
CA MET A 1 1.45 5.37 22.47
C MET A 1 2.01 4.14 21.77
N LYS A 2 1.19 3.13 21.46
CA LYS A 2 1.66 1.92 20.75
C LYS A 2 1.10 1.96 19.34
N ASN A 3 1.95 1.83 18.33
CA ASN A 3 1.55 1.89 16.93
C ASN A 3 2.03 0.64 16.21
N LEU A 4 1.14 0.02 15.46
CA LEU A 4 1.43 -1.16 14.65
C LEU A 4 1.73 -0.72 13.23
N VAL A 5 2.84 -1.15 12.66
CA VAL A 5 3.16 -1.01 11.25
C VAL A 5 3.08 -2.38 10.61
N LEU A 6 2.19 -2.53 9.64
CA LEU A 6 1.99 -3.77 8.91
C LEU A 6 2.52 -3.61 7.49
N TYR A 7 3.64 -4.28 7.22
CA TYR A 7 4.16 -4.51 5.89
C TYR A 7 3.67 -5.87 5.40
N ASP A 8 2.98 -5.84 4.27
CA ASP A 8 2.46 -7.01 3.61
C ASP A 8 2.52 -6.81 2.10
N ILE A 9 2.29 -7.87 1.34
CA ILE A 9 1.98 -7.78 -0.08
C ILE A 9 0.54 -7.27 -0.27
N PRO A 10 0.25 -6.56 -1.37
CA PRO A 10 -1.12 -6.16 -1.68
C PRO A 10 -2.07 -7.35 -1.64
N ASP A 11 -3.21 -7.15 -1.00
CA ASP A 11 -4.30 -8.12 -0.88
C ASP A 11 -3.90 -9.47 -0.27
N ARG A 12 -2.88 -9.52 0.60
CA ARG A 12 -2.58 -10.73 1.35
C ARG A 12 -3.35 -10.78 2.66
N VAL A 13 -3.27 -9.76 3.49
CA VAL A 13 -4.09 -9.63 4.70
C VAL A 13 -5.51 -9.24 4.30
N SER A 14 -6.48 -10.08 4.69
CA SER A 14 -7.88 -9.81 4.41
C SER A 14 -8.40 -8.60 5.18
N GLN A 15 -9.44 -7.96 4.65
CA GLN A 15 -10.14 -6.89 5.35
C GLN A 15 -10.69 -7.37 6.71
N ASP A 16 -11.22 -8.59 6.77
CA ASP A 16 -11.73 -9.19 8.01
C ASP A 16 -10.63 -9.32 9.07
N LEU A 17 -9.42 -9.74 8.68
CA LEU A 17 -8.27 -9.81 9.59
C LEU A 17 -7.87 -8.40 10.08
N MET A 18 -7.85 -7.41 9.19
CA MET A 18 -7.57 -6.02 9.56
C MET A 18 -8.56 -5.49 10.60
N GLU A 19 -9.86 -5.65 10.36
CA GLU A 19 -10.92 -5.21 11.27
C GLU A 19 -10.80 -5.93 12.62
N LYS A 20 -10.53 -7.24 12.61
CA LYS A 20 -10.32 -8.05 13.81
C LYS A 20 -9.12 -7.58 14.61
N LEU A 21 -8.00 -7.25 13.97
CA LEU A 21 -6.81 -6.70 14.62
C LEU A 21 -7.08 -5.31 15.19
N MET A 22 -7.73 -4.43 14.43
CA MET A 22 -8.07 -3.09 14.88
C MET A 22 -8.93 -3.12 16.14
N GLN A 23 -9.97 -3.96 16.16
CA GLN A 23 -10.85 -4.11 17.31
C GLN A 23 -10.09 -4.68 18.53
N ALA A 24 -9.34 -5.77 18.33
CA ALA A 24 -8.65 -6.46 19.41
C ALA A 24 -7.55 -5.61 20.06
N LEU A 25 -6.86 -4.79 19.26
CA LEU A 25 -5.70 -4.01 19.70
C LEU A 25 -6.05 -2.52 19.93
N SER A 26 -7.34 -2.16 19.79
CA SER A 26 -7.85 -0.79 19.88
C SER A 26 -7.07 0.18 18.98
N LEU A 27 -6.83 -0.23 17.74
CA LEU A 27 -6.11 0.55 16.72
C LEU A 27 -7.10 1.37 15.89
N ASN A 28 -6.71 2.59 15.56
CA ASN A 28 -7.34 3.35 14.49
C ASN A 28 -6.53 3.16 13.20
N ILE A 29 -7.19 2.83 12.08
CA ILE A 29 -6.49 2.65 10.81
C ILE A 29 -6.07 4.00 10.25
N THR A 30 -4.86 4.00 9.70
CA THR A 30 -4.23 5.19 9.16
C THR A 30 -3.50 4.76 7.90
N ASN A 31 -4.19 4.80 6.76
CA ASN A 31 -3.54 4.90 5.47
C ASN A 31 -3.60 6.38 5.01
N GLU A 32 -2.62 6.81 4.22
CA GLU A 32 -2.48 8.22 3.81
C GLU A 32 -3.75 8.75 3.13
N VAL A 33 -4.37 7.93 2.28
CA VAL A 33 -5.54 8.27 1.48
C VAL A 33 -6.77 8.56 2.36
N ASP A 34 -7.02 7.74 3.37
CA ASP A 34 -8.17 7.91 4.26
C ASP A 34 -8.01 9.13 5.16
N ILE A 35 -6.78 9.46 5.59
CA ILE A 35 -6.56 10.70 6.34
C ILE A 35 -6.77 11.91 5.43
N LEU A 36 -6.33 11.87 4.18
CA LEU A 36 -6.59 12.95 3.23
C LEU A 36 -8.10 13.13 2.98
N ARG A 37 -8.84 12.04 2.89
CA ARG A 37 -10.31 12.07 2.79
C ARG A 37 -10.94 12.68 4.04
N GLU A 38 -10.44 12.37 5.23
CA GLU A 38 -10.87 12.99 6.49
C GLU A 38 -10.55 14.49 6.53
N GLU A 39 -9.32 14.89 6.20
CA GLU A 39 -8.88 16.29 6.13
C GLU A 39 -9.74 17.12 5.17
N TYR A 40 -10.06 16.54 4.02
CA TYR A 40 -10.94 17.18 3.05
C TYR A 40 -12.36 17.36 3.58
N LYS A 41 -12.94 16.32 4.22
CA LYS A 41 -14.25 16.42 4.88
C LYS A 41 -14.27 17.48 5.98
N LEU A 42 -13.16 17.65 6.69
CA LEU A 42 -12.97 18.69 7.71
C LEU A 42 -12.71 20.09 7.12
N GLY A 43 -12.55 20.21 5.81
CA GLY A 43 -12.37 21.48 5.12
C GLY A 43 -11.02 22.15 5.37
N THR A 44 -10.01 21.39 5.80
CA THR A 44 -8.67 21.93 6.09
C THR A 44 -7.95 22.36 4.81
N ILE A 45 -6.98 23.27 4.93
CA ILE A 45 -6.16 23.72 3.79
C ILE A 45 -5.50 22.51 3.13
N LEU A 46 -4.92 21.63 3.95
CA LEU A 46 -4.26 20.39 3.55
C LEU A 46 -5.18 19.46 2.76
N GLY A 47 -6.41 19.21 3.23
CA GLY A 47 -7.38 18.38 2.52
C GLY A 47 -7.83 18.97 1.20
N LYS A 48 -7.97 20.30 1.12
CA LYS A 48 -8.36 21.02 -0.11
C LYS A 48 -7.25 21.02 -1.16
N GLU A 49 -6.00 21.24 -0.75
CA GLU A 49 -4.83 21.24 -1.63
C GLU A 49 -4.61 19.89 -2.31
N HIS A 50 -5.04 18.80 -1.68
CA HIS A 50 -4.85 17.43 -2.15
C HIS A 50 -6.14 16.77 -2.66
N TYR A 51 -7.20 17.55 -2.90
CA TYR A 51 -8.50 17.05 -3.37
C TYR A 51 -8.39 16.22 -4.67
N ALA A 52 -7.50 16.63 -5.59
CA ALA A 52 -7.25 15.94 -6.86
C ALA A 52 -6.64 14.54 -6.71
N ILE A 53 -6.22 14.14 -5.51
CA ILE A 53 -5.63 12.81 -5.22
C ILE A 53 -6.68 11.88 -4.57
N ILE A 54 -7.69 12.45 -3.91
CA ILE A 54 -8.73 11.71 -3.20
C ILE A 54 -10.01 11.50 -4.03
N ASP A 55 -10.11 12.12 -5.22
CA ASP A 55 -11.25 11.99 -6.12
C ASP A 55 -11.30 10.57 -6.72
N PRO A 56 -12.32 9.75 -6.39
CA PRO A 56 -12.47 8.40 -6.91
C PRO A 56 -12.67 8.33 -8.43
N GLY A 57 -12.94 9.44 -9.11
CA GLY A 57 -12.94 9.53 -10.58
C GLY A 57 -11.55 9.64 -11.20
N SER A 58 -10.53 9.94 -10.40
CA SER A 58 -9.14 10.01 -10.82
C SER A 58 -8.41 8.71 -10.53
N TYR A 59 -8.70 7.65 -11.30
CA TYR A 59 -7.81 6.49 -11.43
C TYR A 59 -6.53 6.89 -12.21
N GLY A 60 -5.85 7.95 -11.78
CA GLY A 60 -4.43 8.12 -12.06
C GLY A 60 -3.66 7.09 -11.24
N PRO A 61 -2.46 6.66 -11.68
CA PRO A 61 -1.63 5.78 -10.89
C PRO A 61 -1.26 6.47 -9.56
N ILE A 62 -2.05 6.21 -8.51
CA ILE A 62 -1.74 6.50 -7.11
C ILE A 62 -0.50 5.68 -6.68
N LEU A 63 -0.06 4.76 -7.53
CA LEU A 63 1.11 3.92 -7.33
C LEU A 63 2.46 4.66 -7.31
N ASP A 64 2.55 5.90 -7.83
CA ASP A 64 3.85 6.61 -7.94
C ASP A 64 3.83 8.12 -7.68
N ARG A 65 2.70 8.71 -7.27
CA ARG A 65 2.79 10.03 -6.64
C ARG A 65 3.28 9.81 -5.23
N GLU A 66 4.60 9.73 -5.09
CA GLU A 66 5.28 9.97 -3.81
C GLU A 66 4.72 11.29 -3.28
N PHE A 67 3.79 11.20 -2.33
CA PHE A 67 3.48 12.35 -1.51
C PHE A 67 4.80 12.81 -0.90
N ASP A 68 5.10 14.09 -1.04
CA ASP A 68 6.31 14.63 -0.43
C ASP A 68 6.21 14.39 1.08
N ALA A 69 7.26 13.79 1.63
CA ALA A 69 7.27 13.26 2.99
C ALA A 69 6.97 14.32 4.09
N PRO A 70 7.28 15.63 3.91
CA PRO A 70 6.86 16.68 4.84
C PRO A 70 5.34 16.86 4.96
N GLU A 71 4.59 16.67 3.88
CA GLU A 71 3.14 16.84 3.82
C GLU A 71 2.45 15.71 4.59
N ILE A 72 2.86 14.46 4.33
CA ILE A 72 2.40 13.29 5.07
C ILE A 72 2.71 13.41 6.57
N TYR A 73 3.89 13.92 6.91
CA TYR A 73 4.24 14.20 8.30
C TYR A 73 3.24 15.15 8.97
N LYS A 74 2.91 16.28 8.32
CA LYS A 74 1.94 17.25 8.84
C LYS A 74 0.55 16.62 9.00
N ILE A 75 0.15 15.77 8.05
CA ILE A 75 -1.11 15.02 8.09
C ILE A 75 -1.16 14.12 9.33
N PHE A 76 -0.14 13.27 9.51
CA PHE A 76 -0.08 12.35 10.65
C PHE A 76 0.02 13.11 11.98
N ASP A 77 0.89 14.11 12.09
CA ASP A 77 1.05 14.93 13.31
C ASP A 77 -0.27 15.60 13.71
N SER A 78 -1.00 16.16 12.73
CA SER A 78 -2.34 16.74 12.93
C SER A 78 -3.35 15.71 13.40
N LYS A 79 -3.36 14.50 12.84
CA LYS A 79 -4.24 13.41 13.26
C LYS A 79 -3.89 12.92 14.67
N PHE A 80 -2.62 12.70 14.98
CA PHE A 80 -2.15 12.30 16.30
C PHE A 80 -2.55 13.30 17.39
N LYS A 81 -2.43 14.61 17.12
CA LYS A 81 -2.78 15.68 18.06
C LYS A 81 -4.29 15.78 18.33
N ARG A 82 -5.14 15.49 17.35
CA ARG A 82 -6.60 15.60 17.46
C ARG A 82 -7.27 14.29 17.89
N SER A 83 -6.61 13.15 17.66
CA SER A 83 -7.18 11.84 17.95
C SER A 83 -7.28 11.60 19.46
N THR A 84 -8.45 11.14 19.89
CA THR A 84 -8.64 10.57 21.24
C THR A 84 -8.09 9.14 21.34
N HIS A 85 -7.81 8.49 20.20
CA HIS A 85 -7.21 7.17 20.14
C HIS A 85 -5.71 7.27 20.33
N LYS A 86 -5.17 6.37 21.14
CA LYS A 86 -3.76 6.35 21.51
C LYS A 86 -2.92 5.41 20.66
N ASN A 87 -3.52 4.59 19.81
CA ASN A 87 -2.84 3.55 19.06
C ASN A 87 -3.32 3.55 17.60
N PHE A 88 -2.40 3.33 16.67
CA PHE A 88 -2.65 3.45 15.23
C PHE A 88 -2.09 2.25 14.47
N LEU A 89 -2.78 1.89 13.39
CA LEU A 89 -2.35 0.90 12.43
C LEU A 89 -1.91 1.60 11.14
N PHE A 90 -0.66 1.42 10.78
CA PHE A 90 -0.06 1.90 9.53
C PHE A 90 0.03 0.72 8.56
N THR A 91 -0.67 0.80 7.44
CA THR A 91 -0.61 -0.22 6.38
C THR A 91 0.33 0.23 5.29
N GLU A 92 1.36 -0.56 5.03
CA GLU A 92 2.38 -0.28 4.01
C GLU A 92 3.04 1.10 4.15
N TYR A 93 3.12 1.71 5.34
CA TYR A 93 3.78 3.00 5.55
C TYR A 93 4.84 2.88 6.65
N PRO A 94 6.03 3.49 6.48
CA PRO A 94 6.53 4.27 5.33
C PRO A 94 6.86 3.42 4.09
N LYS A 95 6.67 3.99 2.89
CA LYS A 95 7.03 3.40 1.59
C LYS A 95 8.36 3.92 1.05
N THR A 96 8.88 5.07 1.47
CA THR A 96 10.16 5.61 0.98
C THR A 96 11.13 5.91 2.12
N LEU A 97 12.43 6.03 1.81
CA LEU A 97 13.43 6.44 2.80
C LEU A 97 13.13 7.84 3.37
N ASN A 98 12.62 8.74 2.54
CA ASN A 98 12.18 10.06 2.98
C ASN A 98 11.02 9.94 3.97
N GLN A 99 9.98 9.16 3.62
CA GLN A 99 8.86 8.91 4.52
C GLN A 99 9.31 8.27 5.84
N LEU A 100 10.27 7.35 5.81
CA LEU A 100 10.85 6.74 7.01
C LEU A 100 11.54 7.78 7.90
N HIS A 101 12.33 8.68 7.33
CA HIS A 101 12.96 9.76 8.09
C HIS A 101 11.95 10.64 8.83
N PHE A 102 10.81 10.94 8.20
CA PHE A 102 9.73 11.69 8.85
C PHE A 102 8.95 10.84 9.85
N PHE A 103 8.78 9.55 9.58
CA PHE A 103 8.15 8.61 10.51
C PHE A 103 8.95 8.48 11.81
N GLU A 104 10.27 8.43 11.73
CA GLU A 104 11.16 8.47 12.90
C GLU A 104 11.08 9.80 13.65
N LYS A 105 10.88 10.93 12.96
CA LYS A 105 10.61 12.21 13.65
C LYS A 105 9.29 12.16 14.41
N LEU A 106 8.25 11.52 13.86
CA LEU A 106 6.97 11.32 14.57
C LEU A 106 7.18 10.47 15.84
N HIS A 107 8.02 9.44 15.78
CA HIS A 107 8.42 8.63 16.94
C HIS A 107 8.95 9.52 18.07
N GLN A 108 9.91 10.38 17.74
CA GLN A 108 10.64 11.22 18.68
C GLN A 108 9.75 12.30 19.31
N VAL A 109 8.93 12.97 18.49
CA VAL A 109 8.10 14.10 18.95
C VAL A 109 6.92 13.61 19.79
N ASN A 110 6.31 12.48 19.42
CA ASN A 110 5.06 12.00 20.04
C ASN A 110 5.28 10.86 21.05
N GLN A 111 6.52 10.47 21.35
CA GLN A 111 6.86 9.34 22.23
C GLN A 111 6.06 8.07 21.86
N ALA A 112 6.05 7.78 20.56
CA ALA A 112 5.14 6.85 19.93
C ALA A 112 5.85 5.54 19.56
N ASN A 113 5.74 4.48 20.35
CA ASN A 113 6.42 3.21 20.08
C ASN A 113 5.86 2.54 18.82
N PHE A 114 6.75 2.13 17.92
CA PHE A 114 6.41 1.41 16.70
C PHE A 114 6.71 -0.08 16.85
N TYR A 115 5.75 -0.89 16.44
CA TYR A 115 5.80 -2.35 16.43
C TYR A 115 5.65 -2.80 14.99
N ILE A 116 6.66 -3.47 14.46
CA ILE A 116 6.71 -3.79 13.04
C ILE A 116 6.28 -5.23 12.84
N VAL A 117 5.25 -5.45 12.03
CA VAL A 117 4.86 -6.75 11.53
C VAL A 117 5.19 -6.79 10.05
N HIS A 118 6.07 -7.70 9.67
CA HIS A 118 6.46 -7.90 8.28
C HIS A 118 6.03 -9.28 7.83
N ILE A 119 5.02 -9.33 6.98
CA ILE A 119 4.57 -10.54 6.31
C ILE A 119 5.41 -10.71 5.05
N THR A 120 6.32 -11.67 5.11
CA THR A 120 7.26 -11.99 4.04
C THR A 120 6.64 -12.94 3.03
N VAL A 121 6.93 -12.68 1.77
CA VAL A 121 6.56 -13.54 0.65
C VAL A 121 7.77 -13.65 -0.26
N SER A 122 8.01 -14.82 -0.83
CA SER A 122 9.07 -14.94 -1.83
C SER A 122 8.70 -14.17 -3.09
N LYS A 123 9.70 -13.58 -3.74
CA LYS A 123 9.56 -12.97 -5.07
C LYS A 123 8.78 -13.85 -6.03
N ASP A 124 9.09 -15.14 -6.06
CA ASP A 124 8.42 -16.12 -6.91
C ASP A 124 6.90 -16.17 -6.65
N LYS A 125 6.47 -16.12 -5.40
CA LYS A 125 5.04 -16.13 -5.06
C LYS A 125 4.34 -14.84 -5.47
N ILE A 126 5.00 -13.68 -5.31
CA ILE A 126 4.47 -12.39 -5.81
C ILE A 126 4.28 -12.48 -7.33
N TYR A 127 5.32 -12.93 -8.03
CA TYR A 127 5.29 -13.11 -9.47
C TYR A 127 4.16 -14.06 -9.88
N GLN A 128 4.05 -15.24 -9.27
CA GLN A 128 2.98 -16.20 -9.56
C GLN A 128 1.57 -15.63 -9.30
N LYS A 129 1.38 -14.82 -8.25
CA LYS A 129 0.11 -14.14 -7.98
C LYS A 129 -0.25 -13.17 -9.11
N MET A 130 0.72 -12.37 -9.55
CA MET A 130 0.51 -11.40 -10.63
C MET A 130 0.27 -12.06 -11.98
N ILE A 131 1.05 -13.10 -12.31
CA ILE A 131 0.86 -13.89 -13.54
C ILE A 131 -0.57 -14.44 -13.62
N LYS A 132 -1.12 -14.93 -12.51
CA LYS A 132 -2.50 -15.44 -12.45
C LYS A 132 -3.55 -14.36 -12.73
N ASP A 133 -3.27 -13.08 -12.44
CA ASP A 133 -4.21 -11.98 -12.70
C ASP A 133 -4.06 -11.36 -14.10
N ILE A 134 -3.03 -11.72 -14.86
CA ILE A 134 -2.81 -11.19 -16.23
C ILE A 134 -4.07 -11.32 -17.11
N PRO A 135 -4.80 -12.46 -17.16
CA PRO A 135 -6.00 -12.56 -17.97
C PRO A 135 -7.05 -11.49 -17.63
N ASN A 136 -7.22 -11.17 -16.33
CA ASN A 136 -8.11 -10.10 -15.90
C ASN A 136 -7.56 -8.73 -16.27
N GLY A 137 -6.24 -8.54 -16.16
CA GLY A 137 -5.53 -7.32 -16.59
C GLY A 137 -5.71 -7.04 -18.08
N VAL A 138 -5.56 -8.07 -18.92
CA VAL A 138 -5.80 -8.01 -20.37
C VAL A 138 -7.24 -7.60 -20.66
N LYS A 139 -8.22 -8.27 -20.01
CA LYS A 139 -9.64 -7.93 -20.17
C LYS A 139 -9.91 -6.46 -19.82
N ARG A 140 -9.41 -5.98 -18.67
CA ARG A 140 -9.50 -4.57 -18.26
C ARG A 140 -8.84 -3.64 -19.27
N GLY A 141 -7.69 -4.04 -19.84
CA GLY A 141 -7.00 -3.29 -20.90
C GLY A 141 -7.88 -3.08 -22.13
N PHE A 142 -8.53 -4.14 -22.61
CA PHE A 142 -9.47 -4.06 -23.72
C PHE A 142 -10.71 -3.21 -23.41
N GLU A 143 -11.32 -3.40 -22.24
CA GLU A 143 -12.46 -2.59 -21.77
C GLU A 143 -12.08 -1.10 -21.72
N ASN A 144 -10.89 -0.77 -21.18
CA ASN A 144 -10.39 0.59 -21.10
C ASN A 144 -10.19 1.21 -22.48
N ILE A 145 -9.56 0.49 -23.41
CA ILE A 145 -9.34 0.97 -24.79
C ILE A 145 -10.66 1.29 -25.48
N GLN A 146 -11.67 0.40 -25.35
CA GLN A 146 -12.99 0.60 -25.93
C GLN A 146 -13.69 1.84 -25.36
N ASN A 147 -13.42 2.17 -24.10
CA ASN A 147 -13.99 3.33 -23.41
C ASN A 147 -13.16 4.60 -23.58
N THR A 148 -12.00 4.56 -24.24
CA THR A 148 -11.20 5.77 -24.49
C THR A 148 -11.73 6.57 -25.68
N PRO A 149 -11.58 7.92 -25.69
CA PRO A 149 -11.97 8.75 -26.83
C PRO A 149 -11.20 8.43 -28.13
N TRP A 150 -10.05 7.77 -28.02
CA TRP A 150 -9.15 7.48 -29.14
C TRP A 150 -9.41 6.10 -29.74
N GLY A 151 -10.11 5.23 -28.99
CA GLY A 151 -10.58 3.92 -29.44
C GLY A 151 -9.47 2.91 -29.75
N LYS A 152 -9.90 1.72 -30.18
CA LYS A 152 -9.03 0.56 -30.43
C LYS A 152 -8.03 0.75 -31.57
N GLU A 153 -8.45 1.40 -32.66
CA GLU A 153 -7.62 1.61 -33.84
C GLU A 153 -6.38 2.46 -33.55
N TYR A 154 -6.52 3.47 -32.66
CA TYR A 154 -5.38 4.27 -32.22
C TYR A 154 -4.33 3.41 -31.50
N PHE A 155 -4.78 2.57 -30.57
CA PHE A 155 -3.89 1.68 -29.82
C PHE A 155 -3.21 0.66 -30.73
N MET A 156 -3.95 0.07 -31.67
CA MET A 156 -3.39 -0.86 -32.65
C MET A 156 -2.26 -0.21 -33.48
N LYS A 157 -2.48 1.02 -33.93
CA LYS A 157 -1.46 1.79 -34.65
C LYS A 157 -0.26 2.17 -33.77
N LEU A 158 -0.50 2.57 -32.52
CA LEU A 158 0.55 2.99 -31.59
C LEU A 158 1.52 1.85 -31.26
N TYR A 159 0.98 0.65 -31.08
CA TYR A 159 1.76 -0.55 -30.74
C TYR A 159 2.10 -1.41 -31.95
N GLU A 160 1.82 -0.92 -33.17
CA GLU A 160 2.13 -1.61 -34.43
C GLU A 160 1.55 -3.05 -34.51
N VAL A 161 0.36 -3.26 -33.93
CA VAL A 161 -0.35 -4.54 -33.96
C VAL A 161 -1.50 -4.51 -34.97
N ASN A 162 -1.75 -5.64 -35.63
CA ASN A 162 -2.62 -5.73 -36.80
C ASN A 162 -4.00 -6.34 -36.49
N ASN A 163 -4.17 -6.96 -35.32
CA ASN A 163 -5.39 -7.64 -34.93
C ASN A 163 -5.51 -7.79 -33.41
N ASP A 164 -6.68 -8.23 -32.96
CA ASP A 164 -7.01 -8.41 -31.54
C ASP A 164 -6.09 -9.41 -30.84
N LYS A 165 -5.67 -10.47 -31.56
CA LYS A 165 -4.80 -11.49 -31.01
C LYS A 165 -3.41 -10.94 -30.72
N GLU A 166 -2.84 -10.17 -31.65
CA GLU A 166 -1.55 -9.48 -31.45
C GLU A 166 -1.63 -8.46 -30.30
N LEU A 167 -2.76 -7.75 -30.16
CA LEU A 167 -2.97 -6.83 -29.05
C LEU A 167 -3.12 -7.56 -27.70
N GLU A 168 -3.77 -8.72 -27.69
CA GLU A 168 -3.89 -9.59 -26.51
C GLU A 168 -2.52 -10.13 -26.07
N GLU A 169 -1.74 -10.63 -27.04
CA GLU A 169 -0.36 -11.08 -26.81
C GLU A 169 0.51 -9.94 -26.26
N TYR A 170 0.42 -8.74 -26.84
CA TYR A 170 1.10 -7.55 -26.32
C TYR A 170 0.76 -7.27 -24.85
N PHE A 171 -0.53 -7.23 -24.48
CA PHE A 171 -0.92 -6.98 -23.10
C PHE A 171 -0.45 -8.07 -22.14
N LYS A 172 -0.46 -9.32 -22.61
CA LYS A 172 0.07 -10.43 -21.83
C LYS A 172 1.56 -10.26 -21.56
N GLU A 173 2.37 -9.98 -22.58
CA GLU A 173 3.81 -9.74 -22.45
C GLU A 173 4.13 -8.56 -21.53
N GLN A 174 3.41 -7.44 -21.68
CA GLN A 174 3.57 -6.29 -20.77
C GLN A 174 3.18 -6.64 -19.33
N GLY A 175 2.13 -7.43 -19.15
CA GLY A 175 1.72 -7.94 -17.84
C GLY A 175 2.78 -8.83 -17.19
N GLU A 176 3.41 -9.73 -17.95
CA GLU A 176 4.48 -10.60 -17.47
C GLU A 176 5.73 -9.80 -17.07
N LYS A 177 6.12 -8.83 -17.90
CA LYS A 177 7.24 -7.92 -17.62
C LYS A 177 6.97 -7.08 -16.36
N ALA A 178 5.78 -6.48 -16.26
CA ALA A 178 5.39 -5.70 -15.09
C ALA A 178 5.33 -6.57 -13.82
N ALA A 179 4.88 -7.83 -13.92
CA ALA A 179 4.88 -8.77 -12.81
C ALA A 179 6.29 -9.05 -12.30
N LEU A 180 7.24 -9.27 -13.21
CA LEU A 180 8.64 -9.51 -12.84
C LEU A 180 9.26 -8.27 -12.18
N GLU A 181 9.15 -7.11 -12.82
CA GLU A 181 9.69 -5.84 -12.32
C GLU A 181 9.09 -5.49 -10.95
N TYR A 182 7.79 -5.67 -10.77
CA TYR A 182 7.13 -5.42 -9.48
C TYR A 182 7.59 -6.37 -8.39
N SER A 183 7.73 -7.67 -8.70
CA SER A 183 8.22 -8.66 -7.73
C SER A 183 9.64 -8.34 -7.23
N GLU A 184 10.51 -7.86 -8.12
CA GLU A 184 11.86 -7.41 -7.79
C GLU A 184 11.85 -6.11 -6.98
N PHE A 185 10.98 -5.19 -7.37
CA PHE A 185 10.85 -3.91 -6.72
C PHE A 185 10.36 -4.03 -5.27
N VAL A 186 9.29 -4.81 -5.03
CA VAL A 186 8.74 -5.03 -3.68
C VAL A 186 9.79 -5.64 -2.77
N GLU A 187 10.51 -6.66 -3.25
CA GLU A 187 11.58 -7.29 -2.48
C GLU A 187 12.65 -6.27 -2.10
N LYS A 188 13.21 -5.54 -3.07
CA LYS A 188 14.32 -4.60 -2.84
C LYS A 188 13.93 -3.39 -1.99
N ARG A 189 12.77 -2.79 -2.27
CA ARG A 189 12.28 -1.57 -1.59
C ARG A 189 11.91 -1.86 -0.15
N THR A 190 11.10 -2.89 0.08
CA THR A 190 10.64 -3.25 1.43
C THR A 190 11.80 -3.71 2.28
N GLN A 191 12.75 -4.50 1.74
CA GLN A 191 13.95 -4.90 2.48
C GLN A 191 14.76 -3.71 3.01
N SER A 192 14.96 -2.68 2.19
CA SER A 192 15.75 -1.51 2.59
C SER A 192 15.12 -0.75 3.77
N ILE A 193 13.79 -0.62 3.76
CA ILE A 193 13.04 0.05 4.83
C ILE A 193 13.01 -0.82 6.08
N ILE A 194 12.70 -2.11 5.94
CA ILE A 194 12.68 -3.06 7.05
C ILE A 194 14.03 -3.14 7.74
N GLU A 195 15.13 -3.14 6.98
CA GLU A 195 16.48 -3.14 7.56
C GLU A 195 16.75 -1.89 8.40
N LEU A 196 16.27 -0.72 7.98
CA LEU A 196 16.42 0.51 8.77
C LEU A 196 15.52 0.51 10.01
N MET A 197 14.37 -0.17 9.94
CA MET A 197 13.43 -0.28 11.06
C MET A 197 13.77 -1.39 12.06
N ARG A 198 14.85 -2.15 11.85
CA ARG A 198 15.27 -3.27 12.72
C ARG A 198 15.56 -2.91 14.19
N ASN A 199 15.72 -1.63 14.48
CA ASN A 199 15.90 -1.14 15.85
C ASN A 199 14.58 -1.09 16.65
N HIS A 200 13.44 -1.23 15.97
CA HIS A 200 12.13 -1.36 16.59
C HIS A 200 11.80 -2.82 16.85
N PRO A 201 10.96 -3.16 17.85
CA PRO A 201 10.42 -4.50 18.00
C PRO A 201 9.76 -4.96 16.70
N MET A 202 10.15 -6.14 16.22
CA MET A 202 9.71 -6.66 14.92
C MET A 202 9.26 -8.12 15.02
N LEU A 203 8.14 -8.42 14.37
CA LEU A 203 7.62 -9.76 14.12
C LEU A 203 7.66 -10.01 12.60
N VAL A 204 8.33 -11.08 12.20
CA VAL A 204 8.38 -11.52 10.81
C VAL A 204 7.54 -12.78 10.66
N LEU A 205 6.61 -12.78 9.71
CA LEU A 205 5.69 -13.89 9.44
C LEU A 205 5.83 -14.34 7.99
N ASP A 206 5.55 -15.61 7.71
CA ASP A 206 5.44 -16.12 6.34
C ASP A 206 4.02 -15.85 5.82
N ALA A 207 3.90 -15.40 4.58
CA ALA A 207 2.61 -15.18 3.92
C ALA A 207 1.78 -16.47 3.77
N ASP A 208 2.35 -17.67 3.88
CA ASP A 208 1.59 -18.93 3.71
C ASP A 208 0.74 -19.32 4.92
N ILE A 209 0.96 -18.71 6.09
CA ILE A 209 0.21 -19.06 7.30
C ILE A 209 -1.21 -18.52 7.24
N SER A 210 -2.17 -19.14 7.91
CA SER A 210 -3.56 -18.67 7.89
C SER A 210 -3.75 -17.30 8.55
N ASP A 211 -4.82 -16.59 8.18
CA ASP A 211 -5.19 -15.31 8.83
C ASP A 211 -5.38 -15.46 10.34
N GLU A 212 -5.85 -16.62 10.80
CA GLU A 212 -5.98 -16.92 12.23
C GLU A 212 -4.62 -17.06 12.93
N GLU A 213 -3.62 -17.61 12.24
CA GLU A 213 -2.23 -17.69 12.74
C GLU A 213 -1.55 -16.31 12.74
N ILE A 214 -1.78 -15.49 11.71
CA ILE A 214 -1.34 -14.09 11.69
C ILE A 214 -1.95 -13.36 12.88
N TYR A 215 -3.27 -13.45 13.06
CA TYR A 215 -3.99 -12.81 14.16
C TYR A 215 -3.39 -13.16 15.53
N LYS A 216 -3.23 -14.46 15.81
CA LYS A 216 -2.66 -14.94 17.08
C LYS A 216 -1.25 -14.44 17.31
N SER A 217 -0.42 -14.47 16.26
CA SER A 217 0.99 -14.07 16.34
C SER A 217 1.12 -12.56 16.59
N VAL A 218 0.38 -11.75 15.83
CA VAL A 218 0.37 -10.29 15.98
C VAL A 218 -0.17 -9.88 17.34
N LYS A 219 -1.26 -10.51 17.81
CA LYS A 219 -1.82 -10.24 19.13
C LYS A 219 -0.85 -10.58 20.26
N GLY A 220 -0.25 -11.78 20.22
CA GLY A 220 0.73 -12.18 21.24
C GLY A 220 1.98 -11.30 21.24
N PHE A 221 2.43 -10.87 20.06
CA PHE A 221 3.52 -9.92 19.92
C PHE A 221 3.16 -8.55 20.52
N TRP A 222 1.95 -8.04 20.26
CA TRP A 222 1.47 -6.78 20.81
C TRP A 222 1.30 -6.79 22.34
N GLU A 223 0.89 -7.92 22.92
CA GLU A 223 0.73 -8.06 24.37
C GLU A 223 2.08 -8.13 25.10
N LYS A 224 3.10 -8.69 24.44
CA LYS A 224 4.44 -8.86 25.01
C LYS A 224 5.19 -7.54 25.21
N TYR A 225 4.99 -6.56 24.34
CA TYR A 225 5.69 -5.27 24.35
C TYR A 225 4.71 -4.12 24.48
#